data_AF-A0A929SNK4-F1
#
_entry.id   AF-A0A929SNK4-F1
#
_cell.length_a   1.000
_cell.length_b   1.000
_cell.length_c   1.000
_cell.angle_alpha   90.00
_cell.angle_beta   90.00
_cell.angle_gamma   90.00
#
_symmetry.space_group_name_H-M   'P 1'
#
loop_
_entity.id
_entity.type
_entity.pdbx_description
1 polymer ?
#
loop_
_entity_poly.entity_id
_entity_poly.type
_entity_poly.pdbx_seq_one_letter_code
_entity_poly.pdbx_strand_id
1 'polypeptide(L)'
;MNNVKWYIIAGAVLGVLGATLVHFGNPGNMGVCVACFLRDTTGALGFHRAAAVQYIRPEIIGLVFGGFLASVLWTREFAPVTGSSPFAKFFLGIFAMIGCLVFLGCPWRAFLRLGGGDLTALAGLAGLICGVLIGFLLKKRGYEASKEARLSGAIGILPVLLGAALLAALVFGLKTGEGGALFISAKGPGAQHAAVGISLAAGIIVGA
;
A
#
# COMPACT_ATOMS: atom_id res chain seq x y z
N MET A 1 -23.57 5.66 16.22
CA MET A 1 -23.87 5.95 14.80
C MET A 1 -23.61 4.67 14.00
N ASN A 2 -24.56 4.24 13.16
CA ASN A 2 -24.36 3.04 12.33
C ASN A 2 -23.30 3.31 11.26
N ASN A 3 -22.04 3.03 11.58
CA ASN A 3 -20.87 3.20 10.71
C ASN A 3 -20.92 2.32 9.45
N VAL A 4 -21.89 1.40 9.37
CA VAL A 4 -22.16 0.54 8.20
C VAL A 4 -22.29 1.33 6.91
N LYS A 5 -22.97 2.50 6.92
CA LYS A 5 -23.09 3.34 5.72
C LYS A 5 -21.73 3.79 5.20
N TRP A 6 -20.82 4.19 6.08
CA TRP A 6 -19.48 4.61 5.71
C TRP A 6 -18.63 3.44 5.20
N TYR A 7 -18.77 2.24 5.76
CA TYR A 7 -18.07 1.05 5.24
C TYR A 7 -18.52 0.68 3.82
N ILE A 8 -19.81 0.78 3.52
CA ILE A 8 -20.35 0.52 2.18
C ILE A 8 -19.82 1.56 1.19
N ILE A 9 -19.86 2.85 1.54
CA ILE A 9 -19.36 3.93 0.70
C ILE A 9 -17.86 3.74 0.43
N ALA A 10 -17.05 3.47 1.46
CA ALA A 10 -15.62 3.23 1.30
C ALA A 10 -15.34 2.04 0.39
N GLY A 11 -16.02 0.91 0.58
CA GLY A 11 -15.89 -0.27 -0.27
C GLY A 11 -16.25 0.00 -1.73
N ALA A 12 -17.34 0.74 -1.98
CA ALA A 12 -17.76 1.13 -3.32
C ALA A 12 -16.75 2.07 -3.99
N VAL A 13 -16.30 3.11 -3.28
CA VAL A 13 -15.30 4.07 -3.76
C VAL A 13 -14.00 3.35 -4.13
N LEU A 14 -13.51 2.49 -3.24
CA LEU A 14 -12.31 1.68 -3.49
C LEU A 14 -12.49 0.80 -4.74
N GLY A 15 -13.63 0.11 -4.86
CA GLY A 15 -13.92 -0.77 -6.01
C GLY A 15 -13.94 -0.03 -7.34
N VAL A 16 -14.64 1.10 -7.39
CA VAL A 16 -14.73 1.97 -8.57
C VAL A 16 -13.35 2.54 -8.92
N LEU A 17 -12.63 3.11 -7.94
CA LEU A 17 -11.29 3.66 -8.17
C LEU A 17 -10.29 2.59 -8.62
N GLY A 18 -10.35 1.40 -8.04
CA GLY A 18 -9.51 0.27 -8.44
C GLY A 18 -9.72 -0.12 -9.91
N ALA A 19 -10.97 -0.26 -10.34
CA ALA A 19 -11.30 -0.57 -11.74
C ALA A 19 -10.93 0.59 -12.69
N THR A 20 -11.16 1.82 -12.25
CA THR A 20 -10.89 3.03 -13.03
C THR A 20 -9.38 3.24 -13.24
N LEU A 21 -8.56 3.00 -12.21
CA LEU A 21 -7.11 3.06 -12.32
C LEU A 21 -6.56 2.00 -13.27
N VAL A 22 -7.14 0.79 -13.29
CA VAL A 22 -6.80 -0.23 -14.28
C VAL A 22 -7.11 0.26 -15.69
N HIS A 23 -8.28 0.86 -15.89
CA HIS A 23 -8.65 1.44 -17.19
C HIS A 23 -7.68 2.54 -17.64
N PHE A 24 -7.20 3.38 -16.71
CA PHE A 24 -6.24 4.45 -17.00
C PHE A 24 -4.77 4.02 -17.12
N GLY A 25 -4.47 2.71 -17.07
CA GLY A 25 -3.15 2.18 -17.40
C GLY A 25 -2.43 1.46 -16.26
N ASN A 26 -3.03 1.32 -15.08
CA ASN A 26 -2.47 0.43 -14.06
C ASN A 26 -2.54 -1.04 -14.51
N PRO A 27 -1.65 -1.91 -14.01
CA PRO A 27 -1.63 -3.30 -14.42
C PRO A 27 -2.99 -3.95 -14.16
N GLY A 28 -3.50 -4.69 -15.15
CA GLY A 28 -4.87 -5.21 -15.18
C GLY A 28 -5.28 -6.02 -13.94
N ASN A 29 -4.30 -6.59 -13.25
CA ASN A 29 -4.52 -7.40 -12.05
C ASN A 29 -4.07 -6.70 -10.75
N MET A 30 -3.74 -5.40 -10.74
CA MET A 30 -3.17 -4.72 -9.57
C MET A 30 -4.03 -3.59 -8.99
N GLY A 31 -4.86 -2.88 -9.76
CA GLY A 31 -5.77 -1.83 -9.22
C GLY A 31 -5.09 -0.85 -8.25
N VAL A 32 -5.41 -0.95 -6.96
CA VAL A 32 -4.77 -0.22 -5.83
C VAL A 32 -4.07 -1.21 -4.88
N CYS A 33 -3.16 -2.02 -5.41
CA CYS A 33 -2.49 -3.06 -4.62
C CYS A 33 -1.27 -2.51 -3.86
N VAL A 34 -1.47 -2.15 -2.58
CA VAL A 34 -0.39 -1.62 -1.72
C VAL A 34 0.85 -2.52 -1.69
N ALA A 35 0.69 -3.84 -1.53
CA ALA A 35 1.83 -4.77 -1.47
C ALA A 35 2.68 -4.77 -2.76
N CYS A 36 2.04 -4.90 -3.92
CA CYS A 36 2.75 -4.85 -5.21
C CYS A 36 3.37 -3.48 -5.45
N PHE A 37 2.69 -2.41 -5.07
CA PHE A 37 3.19 -1.04 -5.29
C PHE A 37 4.39 -0.72 -4.40
N LEU A 38 4.41 -1.21 -3.16
CA LEU A 38 5.57 -1.14 -2.28
C LEU A 38 6.75 -1.94 -2.85
N ARG A 39 6.52 -3.14 -3.38
CA ARG A 39 7.55 -3.92 -4.09
C ARG A 39 8.09 -3.12 -5.29
N ASP A 40 7.22 -2.58 -6.12
CA ASP A 40 7.64 -1.86 -7.34
C ASP A 40 8.45 -0.61 -6.99
N THR A 41 8.08 0.10 -5.93
CA THR A 41 8.82 1.25 -5.39
C THR A 41 10.17 0.81 -4.80
N THR A 42 10.21 -0.33 -4.11
CA THR A 42 11.44 -0.93 -3.57
C THR A 42 12.41 -1.33 -4.70
N GLY A 43 11.87 -1.84 -5.82
CA GLY A 43 12.62 -2.13 -7.03
C GLY A 43 13.13 -0.88 -7.73
N ALA A 44 12.36 0.20 -7.71
CA ALA A 44 12.79 1.49 -8.24
C ALA A 44 13.95 2.10 -7.43
N LEU A 45 13.93 1.93 -6.11
CA LEU A 45 15.01 2.37 -5.21
C LEU A 45 16.26 1.47 -5.25
N GLY A 46 16.21 0.35 -6.00
CA GLY A 46 17.36 -0.53 -6.19
C GLY A 46 17.60 -1.55 -5.07
N PHE A 47 16.67 -1.69 -4.12
CA PHE A 47 16.75 -2.71 -3.06
C PHE A 47 16.58 -4.14 -3.60
N HIS A 48 16.01 -4.30 -4.80
CA HIS A 48 16.06 -5.54 -5.56
C HIS A 48 16.17 -5.27 -7.06
N ARG A 49 16.68 -6.23 -7.83
CA ARG A 49 17.02 -6.07 -9.26
C ARG A 49 16.03 -6.72 -10.23
N ALA A 50 14.81 -7.02 -9.78
CA ALA A 50 13.77 -7.56 -10.66
C ALA A 50 13.30 -6.52 -11.69
N ALA A 51 13.83 -6.58 -12.92
CA ALA A 51 13.65 -5.59 -13.98
C ALA A 51 12.19 -5.36 -14.43
N ALA A 52 11.27 -6.28 -14.12
CA ALA A 52 9.86 -6.17 -14.49
C ALA A 52 9.02 -5.30 -13.53
N VAL A 53 9.55 -4.97 -12.35
CA VAL A 53 8.81 -4.41 -11.21
C VAL A 53 9.59 -3.28 -10.53
N GLN A 54 9.94 -2.26 -11.32
CA GLN A 54 10.70 -1.09 -10.88
C GLN A 54 9.97 0.17 -11.35
N TYR A 55 9.20 0.77 -10.45
CA TYR A 55 8.53 2.05 -10.66
C TYR A 55 8.08 2.61 -9.33
N ILE A 56 8.39 3.89 -9.05
CA ILE A 56 7.81 4.58 -7.88
C ILE A 56 6.33 4.79 -8.17
N ARG A 57 5.47 4.21 -7.35
CA ARG A 57 4.01 4.24 -7.52
C ARG A 57 3.42 5.42 -6.75
N PRO A 58 2.96 6.49 -7.42
CA PRO A 58 2.44 7.69 -6.75
C PRO A 58 1.21 7.41 -5.89
N GLU A 59 0.51 6.30 -6.13
CA GLU A 59 -0.64 5.87 -5.35
C GLU A 59 -0.28 5.68 -3.87
N ILE A 60 0.89 5.11 -3.56
CA ILE A 60 1.34 4.92 -2.17
C ILE A 60 1.58 6.26 -1.48
N ILE A 61 2.16 7.22 -2.20
CA ILE A 61 2.42 8.57 -1.70
C ILE A 61 1.08 9.27 -1.45
N GLY A 62 0.13 9.13 -2.38
CA GLY A 62 -1.22 9.64 -2.25
C GLY A 62 -1.94 9.07 -1.03
N LEU A 63 -1.85 7.76 -0.78
CA LEU A 63 -2.44 7.11 0.39
C LEU A 63 -1.92 7.71 1.70
N VAL A 64 -0.60 7.92 1.79
CA VAL A 64 0.03 8.53 2.97
C VAL A 64 -0.43 9.98 3.14
N PHE A 65 -0.51 10.75 2.05
CA PHE A 65 -0.97 12.14 2.11
C PHE A 65 -2.46 12.26 2.46
N GLY A 66 -3.31 11.40 1.89
CA GLY A 66 -4.73 11.34 2.20
C GLY A 66 -4.98 11.08 3.68
N GLY A 67 -4.34 10.05 4.24
CA GLY A 67 -4.47 9.71 5.66
C GLY A 67 -3.94 10.81 6.58
N PHE A 68 -2.82 11.43 6.21
CA PHE A 68 -2.28 12.56 6.96
C PHE A 68 -3.21 13.77 6.92
N LEU A 69 -3.70 14.16 5.74
CA LEU A 69 -4.62 15.28 5.57
C LEU A 69 -5.94 15.04 6.30
N ALA A 70 -6.51 13.84 6.22
CA ALA A 70 -7.71 13.48 6.97
C ALA A 70 -7.47 13.57 8.49
N SER A 71 -6.31 13.09 8.96
CA SER A 71 -5.97 13.14 10.39
C SER A 71 -5.75 14.57 10.90
N VAL A 72 -5.17 15.46 10.09
CA VAL A 72 -4.84 16.83 10.52
C VAL A 72 -6.03 17.78 10.32
N LEU A 73 -6.73 17.68 9.19
CA LEU A 73 -7.79 18.62 8.82
C LEU A 73 -9.17 18.19 9.33
N TRP A 74 -9.48 16.89 9.24
CA TRP A 74 -10.83 16.39 9.55
C TRP A 74 -10.96 16.01 11.02
N THR A 75 -10.10 15.10 11.49
CA THR A 75 -10.18 14.62 12.88
C THR A 75 -9.44 15.52 13.85
N ARG A 76 -8.42 16.29 13.39
CA ARG A 76 -7.53 17.12 14.23
C ARG A 76 -6.84 16.35 15.37
N GLU A 77 -6.82 15.02 15.29
CA GLU A 77 -6.32 14.11 16.32
C GLU A 77 -5.03 13.43 15.84
N PHE A 78 -4.07 14.23 15.36
CA PHE A 78 -2.81 13.69 14.88
C PHE A 78 -1.95 13.19 16.04
N ALA A 79 -2.02 11.88 16.29
CA ALA A 79 -1.28 11.20 17.36
C ALA A 79 -0.36 10.12 16.76
N PRO A 80 0.92 10.43 16.47
CA PRO A 80 1.86 9.42 16.04
C PRO A 80 2.13 8.45 17.20
N VAL A 81 2.09 7.15 16.91
CA VAL A 81 2.32 6.07 17.88
C VAL A 81 3.47 5.18 17.43
N THR A 82 4.22 4.64 18.38
CA THR A 82 5.17 3.54 18.15
C THR A 82 4.78 2.32 18.97
N GLY A 83 5.25 1.14 18.57
CA GLY A 83 5.15 -0.05 19.41
C GLY A 83 6.35 -0.22 20.31
N SER A 84 6.14 -0.85 21.48
CA SER A 84 7.21 -1.22 22.40
C SER A 84 8.21 -2.25 21.87
N SER A 85 7.91 -2.96 20.77
CA SER A 85 8.78 -3.98 20.17
C SER A 85 9.04 -3.76 18.66
N PRO A 86 9.93 -2.84 18.28
CA PRO A 86 10.23 -2.53 16.88
C PRO A 86 10.70 -3.76 16.08
N PHE A 87 11.54 -4.59 16.70
CA PHE A 87 12.09 -5.79 16.05
C PHE A 87 10.99 -6.79 15.67
N ALA A 88 10.07 -7.10 16.58
CA ALA A 88 8.96 -8.01 16.29
C ALA A 88 8.04 -7.46 15.17
N LYS A 89 7.75 -6.15 15.18
CA LYS A 89 6.95 -5.49 14.14
C LYS A 89 7.65 -5.53 12.77
N PHE A 90 8.98 -5.38 12.74
CA PHE A 90 9.77 -5.48 11.53
C PHE A 90 9.68 -6.89 10.89
N PHE A 91 9.89 -7.94 11.69
CA PHE A 91 9.75 -9.32 11.21
C PHE A 91 8.32 -9.64 10.80
N LEU A 92 7.31 -9.15 11.52
CA LEU A 92 5.92 -9.28 11.12
C LEU A 92 5.67 -8.66 9.73
N GLY A 93 6.28 -7.50 9.45
CA GLY A 93 6.24 -6.87 8.13
C GLY A 93 6.90 -7.73 7.04
N ILE A 94 8.04 -8.35 7.32
CA ILE A 94 8.71 -9.28 6.39
C ILE A 94 7.79 -10.46 6.07
N PHE A 95 7.26 -11.14 7.09
CA PHE A 95 6.36 -12.27 6.87
C PHE A 95 5.07 -11.87 6.15
N ALA A 96 4.51 -10.70 6.48
CA ALA A 96 3.35 -10.17 5.78
C ALA A 96 3.62 -9.93 4.29
N MET A 97 4.80 -9.36 3.95
CA MET A 97 5.15 -9.15 2.55
C MET A 97 5.45 -10.45 1.79
N ILE A 98 6.13 -11.41 2.42
CA ILE A 98 6.32 -12.75 1.85
C ILE A 98 4.95 -13.38 1.55
N GLY A 99 4.04 -13.36 2.54
CA GLY A 99 2.67 -13.88 2.37
C GLY A 99 1.91 -13.18 1.24
N CYS A 100 1.91 -11.84 1.22
CA CYS A 100 1.25 -11.09 0.15
C CYS A 100 1.83 -11.42 -1.24
N LEU A 101 3.13 -11.65 -1.36
CA LEU A 101 3.74 -11.97 -2.66
C LEU A 101 3.48 -13.41 -3.09
N VAL A 102 3.51 -14.37 -2.16
CA VAL A 102 3.18 -15.79 -2.42
C VAL A 102 1.72 -15.95 -2.86
N PHE A 103 0.80 -15.22 -2.25
CA PHE A 103 -0.62 -15.23 -2.64
C PHE A 103 -0.95 -14.23 -3.77
N LEU A 104 0.07 -13.68 -4.44
CA LEU A 104 -0.05 -12.78 -5.58
C LEU A 104 -0.91 -11.51 -5.28
N GLY A 105 -0.83 -10.95 -4.07
CA GLY A 105 -1.40 -9.65 -3.77
C GLY A 105 -1.68 -9.37 -2.29
N CYS A 106 -2.06 -8.11 -2.03
CA CYS A 106 -2.74 -7.75 -0.79
C CYS A 106 -4.23 -8.14 -0.85
N PRO A 107 -4.97 -8.07 0.28
CA PRO A 107 -6.40 -8.41 0.29
C PRO A 107 -7.21 -7.67 -0.78
N TRP A 108 -6.87 -6.41 -1.04
CA TRP A 108 -7.49 -5.61 -2.09
C TRP A 108 -7.35 -6.23 -3.49
N ARG A 109 -6.12 -6.66 -3.83
CA ARG A 109 -5.82 -7.32 -5.10
C ARG A 109 -6.53 -8.66 -5.23
N ALA A 110 -6.68 -9.40 -4.13
CA ALA A 110 -7.42 -10.66 -4.13
C ALA A 110 -8.89 -10.45 -4.51
N PHE A 111 -9.56 -9.44 -3.95
CA PHE A 111 -10.94 -9.12 -4.31
C PHE A 111 -11.10 -8.64 -5.75
N LEU A 112 -10.19 -7.78 -6.24
CA LEU A 112 -10.22 -7.33 -7.63
C LEU A 112 -9.99 -8.48 -8.63
N ARG A 113 -9.08 -9.41 -8.32
CA ARG A 113 -8.84 -10.61 -9.15
C ARG A 113 -10.05 -11.53 -9.17
N LEU A 114 -10.68 -11.74 -8.01
CA LEU A 114 -11.91 -12.53 -7.93
C LEU A 114 -13.04 -11.88 -8.74
N GLY A 115 -13.18 -10.55 -8.68
CA GLY A 115 -14.13 -9.79 -9.51
C GLY A 115 -13.82 -9.87 -11.01
N GLY A 116 -12.55 -10.04 -11.39
CA GLY A 116 -12.10 -10.30 -12.76
C GLY A 116 -12.21 -11.76 -13.21
N GLY A 117 -12.78 -12.66 -12.39
CA GLY A 117 -13.00 -14.07 -12.73
C GLY A 117 -11.81 -15.02 -12.44
N ASP A 118 -10.76 -14.55 -11.75
CA ASP A 118 -9.60 -15.38 -11.42
C ASP A 118 -9.85 -16.22 -10.16
N LEU A 119 -10.22 -17.49 -10.36
CA LEU A 119 -10.52 -18.44 -9.29
C LEU A 119 -9.30 -18.77 -8.41
N THR A 120 -8.07 -18.51 -8.86
CA THR A 120 -6.87 -18.72 -8.02
C THR A 120 -6.82 -17.76 -6.84
N ALA A 121 -7.55 -16.64 -6.90
CA ALA A 121 -7.70 -15.71 -5.79
C ALA A 121 -8.40 -16.35 -4.57
N LEU A 122 -9.23 -17.39 -4.77
CA LEU A 122 -9.90 -18.10 -3.68
C LEU A 122 -8.91 -18.77 -2.73
N ALA A 123 -7.81 -19.32 -3.24
CA ALA A 123 -6.77 -19.91 -2.40
C ALA A 123 -6.09 -18.85 -1.51
N GLY A 124 -5.85 -17.65 -2.06
CA GLY A 124 -5.32 -16.52 -1.29
C GLY A 124 -6.31 -16.01 -0.23
N LEU A 125 -7.60 -15.95 -0.56
CA LEU A 125 -8.64 -15.56 0.39
C LEU A 125 -8.81 -16.58 1.51
N ALA A 126 -8.80 -17.88 1.18
CA ALA A 126 -8.83 -18.95 2.17
C ALA A 126 -7.62 -18.88 3.12
N GLY A 127 -6.41 -18.65 2.57
CA GLY A 127 -5.21 -18.44 3.38
C GLY A 127 -5.33 -17.24 4.33
N LEU A 128 -5.87 -16.11 3.85
CA LEU A 128 -6.11 -14.93 4.68
C LEU A 128 -7.13 -15.21 5.79
N ILE A 129 -8.24 -15.88 5.48
CA ILE A 129 -9.28 -16.25 6.46
C ILE A 129 -8.68 -17.17 7.53
N CYS A 130 -7.98 -18.23 7.14
CA CYS A 130 -7.32 -19.14 8.07
C CYS A 130 -6.30 -18.41 8.95
N GLY A 131 -5.48 -17.53 8.38
CA GLY A 131 -4.50 -16.73 9.13
C GLY A 131 -5.15 -15.80 10.16
N VAL A 132 -6.22 -15.10 9.77
CA VAL A 132 -6.99 -14.23 10.68
C VAL A 132 -7.65 -15.04 11.80
N LEU A 133 -8.21 -16.21 11.49
CA LEU A 133 -8.81 -17.11 12.49
C LEU A 133 -7.78 -17.61 13.50
N ILE A 134 -6.60 -18.05 13.04
CA ILE A 134 -5.51 -18.47 13.91
C ILE A 134 -5.05 -17.30 14.80
N GLY A 135 -4.86 -16.11 14.23
CA GLY A 135 -4.52 -14.90 14.97
C GLY A 135 -5.57 -14.51 16.01
N PHE A 136 -6.85 -14.63 15.68
CA PHE A 136 -7.96 -14.40 16.60
C PHE A 136 -7.96 -15.41 17.77
N LEU A 137 -7.70 -16.69 17.49
CA LEU A 137 -7.59 -17.72 18.53
C LEU A 137 -6.40 -17.48 19.46
N LEU A 138 -5.24 -17.09 18.92
CA LEU A 138 -4.06 -16.71 19.70
C LEU A 138 -4.36 -15.51 20.62
N LYS A 139 -5.04 -14.48 20.09
CA LYS A 139 -5.47 -13.32 20.88
C LYS A 139 -6.44 -13.73 22.00
N LYS A 140 -7.39 -14.62 21.72
CA LYS A 140 -8.33 -15.14 22.73
C LYS A 140 -7.63 -15.92 23.86
N ARG A 141 -6.45 -16.50 23.58
CA ARG A 141 -5.63 -17.23 24.57
C ARG A 141 -4.69 -16.34 25.38
N GLY A 142 -4.81 -15.02 25.28
CA GLY A 142 -4.04 -14.08 26.11
C GLY A 142 -2.78 -13.52 25.45
N TYR A 143 -2.60 -13.69 24.14
CA TYR A 143 -1.55 -12.97 23.42
C TYR A 143 -1.88 -11.48 23.32
N GLU A 144 -1.20 -10.66 24.10
CA GLU A 144 -1.32 -9.20 24.05
C GLU A 144 -0.37 -8.60 23.02
N ALA A 145 -0.91 -7.74 22.15
CA ALA A 145 -0.08 -6.97 21.24
C ALA A 145 0.77 -5.94 22.00
N SER A 146 1.97 -5.69 21.51
CA SER A 146 2.93 -4.75 22.08
C SER A 146 2.28 -3.38 22.35
N LYS A 147 2.45 -2.87 23.57
CA LYS A 147 1.88 -1.58 24.00
C LYS A 147 2.34 -0.45 23.08
N GLU A 148 1.42 0.46 22.78
CA GLU A 148 1.68 1.62 21.96
C GLU A 148 2.02 2.83 22.83
N ALA A 149 3.08 3.54 22.46
CA ALA A 149 3.49 4.78 23.11
C ALA A 149 3.34 5.95 22.12
N ARG A 150 2.85 7.10 22.61
CA ARG A 150 2.75 8.32 21.81
C ARG A 150 4.14 8.90 21.53
N LEU A 151 4.36 9.33 20.29
CA LEU A 151 5.57 10.03 19.87
C LEU A 151 5.32 11.53 19.72
N SER A 152 6.41 12.27 19.58
CA SER A 152 6.37 13.67 19.17
C SER A 152 5.80 13.81 17.75
N GLY A 153 5.02 14.87 17.51
CA GLY A 153 4.41 15.17 16.22
C GLY A 153 5.42 15.24 15.06
N ALA A 154 6.66 15.67 15.35
CA ALA A 154 7.73 15.78 14.35
C ALA A 154 8.09 14.45 13.68
N ILE A 155 8.11 13.35 14.44
CA ILE A 155 8.42 12.01 13.89
C ILE A 155 7.26 11.49 13.04
N GLY A 156 6.03 11.87 13.37
CA GLY A 156 4.84 11.51 12.59
C GLY A 156 4.80 12.13 11.19
N ILE A 157 5.51 13.23 10.95
CA ILE A 157 5.55 13.92 9.66
C ILE A 157 6.58 13.26 8.72
N LEU A 158 7.49 12.44 9.25
CA LEU A 158 8.56 11.81 8.47
C LEU A 158 8.07 10.98 7.27
N PRO A 159 7.02 10.13 7.37
CA PRO A 159 6.50 9.40 6.20
C PRO A 159 5.97 10.32 5.10
N VAL A 160 5.42 11.48 5.47
CA VAL A 160 4.92 12.49 4.53
C VAL A 160 6.10 13.16 3.82
N LEU A 161 7.14 13.55 4.56
CA LEU A 161 8.36 14.12 3.96
C LEU A 161 9.05 13.13 3.01
N LEU A 162 9.14 11.86 3.41
CA LEU A 162 9.70 10.81 2.55
C LEU A 162 8.86 10.61 1.29
N GLY A 163 7.52 10.58 1.41
CA GLY A 163 6.61 10.52 0.28
C GLY A 163 6.78 11.71 -0.67
N ALA A 164 6.91 12.93 -0.13
CA ALA A 164 7.15 14.14 -0.91
C ALA A 164 8.50 14.10 -1.65
N ALA A 165 9.56 13.62 -0.98
CA ALA A 165 10.87 13.44 -1.58
C ALA A 165 10.84 12.41 -2.73
N LEU A 166 10.14 11.29 -2.56
CA LEU A 166 9.94 10.29 -3.61
C LEU A 166 9.13 10.83 -4.79
N LEU A 167 8.10 11.63 -4.53
CA LEU A 167 7.32 12.29 -5.58
C LEU A 167 8.15 13.30 -6.34
N ALA A 168 8.93 14.13 -5.63
CA ALA A 168 9.87 15.05 -6.24
C ALA A 168 10.89 14.30 -7.11
N ALA A 169 11.47 13.21 -6.60
CA ALA A 169 12.41 12.39 -7.34
C ALA A 169 11.82 11.81 -8.64
N LEU A 170 10.52 11.44 -8.62
CA LEU A 170 9.79 10.99 -9.79
C LEU A 170 9.49 12.12 -10.78
N VAL A 171 9.03 13.29 -10.30
CA VAL A 171 8.62 14.43 -11.15
C VAL A 171 9.81 15.15 -11.77
N PHE A 172 10.87 15.38 -10.99
CA PHE A 172 12.12 15.97 -11.50
C PHE A 172 12.92 15.00 -12.38
N GLY A 173 12.44 13.76 -12.52
CA GLY A 173 13.00 12.78 -13.44
C GLY A 173 14.49 12.58 -13.18
N LEU A 174 14.87 12.21 -11.95
CA LEU A 174 16.22 11.78 -11.58
C LEU A 174 16.60 10.47 -12.31
N LYS A 175 16.60 10.52 -13.65
CA LYS A 175 17.13 9.54 -14.58
C LYS A 175 18.53 9.99 -14.97
N THR A 176 19.48 9.83 -14.05
CA THR A 176 20.89 10.15 -14.32
C THR A 176 21.69 8.86 -14.54
N GLY A 177 21.65 8.37 -15.78
CA GLY A 177 22.64 7.43 -16.34
C GLY A 177 22.60 5.99 -15.83
N GLU A 178 23.56 5.18 -16.30
CA GLU A 178 23.74 3.75 -15.99
C GLU A 178 23.93 3.44 -14.48
N GLY A 179 24.01 4.49 -13.64
CA GLY A 179 24.02 4.45 -12.18
C GLY A 179 22.97 5.37 -11.52
N GLY A 180 21.84 5.65 -12.19
CA GLY A 180 20.79 6.53 -11.67
C GLY A 180 20.16 6.01 -10.37
N ALA A 181 19.77 6.94 -9.49
CA ALA A 181 19.16 6.63 -8.20
C ALA A 181 17.80 5.92 -8.31
N LEU A 182 17.15 5.96 -9.49
CA LEU A 182 15.84 5.36 -9.74
C LEU A 182 15.84 4.46 -10.97
N PHE A 183 15.50 3.18 -10.75
CA PHE A 183 15.32 2.19 -11.81
C PHE A 183 13.87 2.22 -12.32
N ILE A 184 13.71 2.23 -13.65
CA ILE A 184 12.40 2.20 -14.30
C ILE A 184 12.33 1.00 -15.24
N SER A 185 11.30 0.18 -15.05
CA SER A 185 11.03 -0.99 -15.87
C SER A 185 10.63 -0.60 -17.29
N ALA A 186 11.33 -1.16 -18.29
CA ALA A 186 10.96 -1.01 -19.69
C ALA A 186 9.84 -1.99 -20.13
N LYS A 187 9.67 -3.11 -19.42
CA LYS A 187 8.66 -4.15 -19.68
C LYS A 187 8.12 -4.70 -18.36
N GLY A 188 6.90 -5.23 -18.37
CA GLY A 188 6.25 -5.83 -17.20
C GLY A 188 5.40 -4.84 -16.39
N PRO A 189 4.89 -5.25 -15.22
CA PRO A 189 3.94 -4.46 -14.44
C PRO A 189 4.45 -3.08 -14.02
N GLY A 190 5.77 -2.92 -13.82
CA GLY A 190 6.36 -1.61 -13.51
C GLY A 190 6.29 -0.60 -14.66
N ALA A 191 6.15 -1.07 -15.92
CA ALA A 191 5.98 -0.20 -17.08
C ALA A 191 4.51 0.22 -17.30
N GLN A 192 3.57 -0.44 -16.63
CA GLN A 192 2.13 -0.13 -16.71
C GLN A 192 1.75 0.77 -15.54
N HIS A 193 1.60 2.06 -15.83
CA HIS A 193 1.20 3.05 -14.84
C HIS A 193 0.23 4.07 -15.43
N ALA A 194 -0.78 4.44 -14.65
CA ALA A 194 -1.62 5.59 -14.95
C ALA A 194 -0.82 6.90 -14.82
N ALA A 195 -1.40 7.99 -15.34
CA ALA A 195 -0.79 9.31 -15.22
C ALA A 195 -0.57 9.68 -13.74
N VAL A 196 0.60 10.27 -13.42
CA VAL A 196 1.03 10.59 -12.05
C VAL A 196 -0.04 11.35 -11.26
N GLY A 197 -0.71 12.33 -11.89
CA GLY A 197 -1.77 13.11 -11.26
C GLY A 197 -3.01 12.29 -10.88
N ILE A 198 -3.43 11.35 -11.75
CA ILE A 198 -4.59 10.48 -11.52
C ILE A 198 -4.26 9.48 -10.41
N SER A 199 -3.07 8.87 -10.45
CA SER A 199 -2.59 7.96 -9.41
C SER A 199 -2.48 8.64 -8.04
N LEU A 200 -1.98 9.88 -7.98
CA LEU A 200 -1.87 10.63 -6.75
C LEU A 200 -3.25 11.03 -6.19
N ALA A 201 -4.13 11.56 -7.05
CA ALA A 201 -5.48 11.93 -6.65
C ALA A 201 -6.28 10.73 -6.13
N ALA A 202 -6.24 9.60 -6.85
CA ALA A 202 -6.87 8.38 -6.41
C ALA A 202 -6.28 7.87 -5.08
N GLY A 203 -4.95 7.93 -4.92
CA GLY A 203 -4.30 7.59 -3.65
C GLY A 203 -4.77 8.47 -2.49
N ILE A 204 -4.91 9.79 -2.69
CA ILE A 204 -5.39 10.73 -1.66
C ILE A 204 -6.83 10.40 -1.27
N ILE A 205 -7.72 10.15 -2.24
CA ILE A 205 -9.12 9.80 -1.96
C ILE A 205 -9.23 8.50 -1.19
N VAL A 206 -8.38 7.50 -1.51
CA VAL A 206 -8.39 6.22 -0.80
C VAL A 206 -7.79 6.35 0.60
N GLY A 207 -6.80 7.23 0.78
CA GLY A 207 -6.17 7.44 2.08
C GLY A 207 -7.00 8.26 3.06
N ALA A 208 -7.88 9.12 2.56
CA ALA A 208 -8.73 10.02 3.35
C ALA A 208 -9.98 9.31 3.90
#